data_AF-A0A3B8NY31-F1
#
_entry.id   AF-A0A3B8NY31-F1
#
_cell.length_a   1.000
_cell.length_b   1.000
_cell.length_c   1.000
_cell.angle_alpha   90.00
_cell.angle_beta   90.00
_cell.angle_gamma   90.00
#
_symmetry.space_group_name_H-M   'P 1'
#
loop_
_entity.id
_entity.type
_entity.pdbx_description
1 polymer ?
#
loop_
_entity_poly.entity_id
_entity_poly.type
_entity_poly.pdbx_seq_one_letter_code
_entity_poly.pdbx_strand_id
1 'polypeptide(L)' 'MASDSTPLIAVVGPTAVGKTGLAVALCQRFGGEVINADSRQVYRGMDIGTA' A
#
# COMPACT_ATOMS: atom_id res chain seq x y z
N MET A 1 -15.57 25.87 -6.36
CA MET A 1 -14.22 25.29 -6.16
C MET A 1 -14.35 23.81 -6.46
N ALA A 2 -13.86 23.35 -7.61
CA ALA A 2 -13.74 21.91 -7.84
C ALA A 2 -12.73 21.39 -6.80
N SER A 3 -13.13 20.40 -6.00
CA SER A 3 -12.20 19.73 -5.10
C SER A 3 -11.12 19.08 -5.94
N ASP A 4 -9.88 19.49 -5.76
CA ASP A 4 -8.73 18.86 -6.39
C ASP A 4 -8.53 17.48 -5.71
N SER A 5 -9.28 16.47 -6.15
CA SER A 5 -9.22 15.14 -5.55
C SER A 5 -8.11 14.35 -6.21
N THR A 6 -7.06 14.08 -5.44
CA THR A 6 -6.02 13.14 -5.87
C THR A 6 -6.64 11.75 -6.01
N PRO A 7 -6.52 11.08 -7.17
CA PRO A 7 -6.99 9.71 -7.34
C PRO A 7 -6.32 8.76 -6.32
N LEU A 8 -7.10 7.88 -5.71
CA LEU A 8 -6.63 6.93 -4.69
C LEU A 8 -6.98 5.49 -5.11
N ILE A 9 -6.02 4.58 -4.95
CA ILE A 9 -6.21 3.15 -5.13
C ILE A 9 -5.95 2.44 -3.80
N ALA A 10 -6.95 1.70 -3.30
CA ALA A 10 -6.81 0.89 -2.09
C ALA A 10 -6.60 -0.59 -2.45
N VAL A 11 -5.42 -1.13 -2.13
CA VAL A 11 -5.09 -2.55 -2.35
C VAL A 11 -5.35 -3.34 -1.06
N VAL A 12 -6.53 -3.96 -0.97
CA VAL A 12 -7.00 -4.67 0.23
C VAL A 12 -7.08 -6.18 0.02
N GLY A 13 -7.03 -6.96 1.10
CA GLY A 13 -7.15 -8.41 1.09
C GLY A 13 -6.42 -9.08 2.27
N PRO A 14 -6.58 -10.41 2.44
CA PRO A 14 -5.93 -11.17 3.52
C PRO A 14 -4.40 -11.05 3.52
N THR A 15 -3.74 -11.41 4.63
CA THR A 15 -2.27 -11.52 4.68
C THR A 15 -1.77 -12.58 3.69
N ALA A 16 -0.55 -12.39 3.15
CA ALA A 16 0.11 -13.30 2.20
C ALA A 16 -0.54 -13.48 0.80
N VAL A 17 -1.57 -12.71 0.42
CA VAL A 17 -2.16 -12.78 -0.95
C VAL A 17 -1.43 -11.96 -2.02
N GLY A 18 -0.25 -11.41 -1.72
CA GLY A 18 0.57 -10.67 -2.70
C GLY A 18 0.24 -9.18 -2.86
N LYS A 19 -0.44 -8.55 -1.89
CA LYS A 19 -0.83 -7.13 -1.92
C LYS A 19 0.34 -6.17 -2.19
N THR A 20 1.48 -6.39 -1.52
CA THR A 20 2.67 -5.56 -1.68
C THR A 20 3.18 -5.57 -3.13
N GLY A 21 3.21 -6.75 -3.76
CA GLY A 21 3.61 -6.87 -5.17
C GLY A 21 2.67 -6.12 -6.11
N LEU A 22 1.35 -6.25 -5.89
CA LEU A 22 0.35 -5.52 -6.68
C LEU A 22 0.47 -4.00 -6.49
N ALA A 23 0.65 -3.52 -5.26
CA ALA A 23 0.80 -2.10 -4.96
C ALA A 23 2.03 -1.49 -5.67
N VAL A 24 3.18 -2.19 -5.66
CA VAL A 24 4.39 -1.76 -6.37
C VAL A 24 4.17 -1.71 -7.89
N ALA A 25 3.53 -2.73 -8.46
CA ALA A 25 3.24 -2.76 -9.90
C ALA A 25 2.31 -1.61 -10.34
N LEU A 26 1.28 -1.30 -9.53
CA LEU A 26 0.39 -0.17 -9.79
C LEU A 26 1.12 1.17 -9.67
N CYS A 27 1.96 1.32 -8.65
CA CYS A 27 2.80 2.51 -8.46
C CYS A 27 3.70 2.78 -9.67
N GLN A 28 4.43 1.75 -10.15
CA GLN A 28 5.28 1.85 -11.34
C GLN A 28 4.47 2.18 -12.61
N ARG A 29 3.26 1.65 -12.73
CA ARG A 29 2.39 1.87 -13.90
C ARG A 29 1.82 3.29 -13.94
N PHE A 30 1.46 3.86 -12.79
CA PHE A 30 0.77 5.16 -12.72
C PHE A 30 1.67 6.31 -12.27
N GLY A 31 2.92 6.05 -11.91
CA GLY A 31 3.85 7.06 -11.39
C GLY A 31 3.40 7.65 -10.05
N GLY A 32 2.83 6.80 -9.18
CA GLY A 32 2.28 7.22 -7.88
C GLY A 32 3.23 6.95 -6.71
N GLU A 33 2.65 6.96 -5.50
CA GLU A 33 3.34 6.62 -4.26
C GLU A 33 2.59 5.48 -3.54
N VAL A 34 3.33 4.62 -2.84
CA VAL A 34 2.74 3.56 -2.00
C VAL A 34 2.75 4.02 -0.56
N ILE A 35 1.58 4.03 0.07
CA ILE A 35 1.41 4.30 1.50
C ILE A 35 1.06 2.99 2.20
N ASN A 36 1.80 2.64 3.26
CA ASN A 36 1.51 1.45 4.06
C ASN A 36 0.25 1.69 4.91
N ALA A 37 -0.69 0.74 4.85
CA ALA A 37 -1.93 0.77 5.62
C ALA A 37 -2.09 -0.46 6.55
N ASP A 38 -0.99 -1.13 6.88
CA ASP A 38 -0.97 -2.28 7.80
C ASP A 38 -0.63 -1.81 9.22
N SER A 39 -1.52 -2.04 10.17
CA SER A 39 -1.36 -1.57 11.56
C SER A 39 -0.23 -2.28 12.33
N ARG A 40 0.35 -3.35 11.79
CA ARG A 40 1.45 -4.10 12.41
C ARG A 40 2.81 -3.72 11.81
N GLN A 41 2.88 -3.40 10.51
CA GLN A 41 4.14 -3.00 9.85
C GLN A 41 4.65 -1.61 10.27
N VAL A 42 3.84 -0.82 10.99
CA VAL A 42 4.26 0.50 11.53
C VAL A 42 5.30 0.40 12.64
N TYR A 43 5.40 -0.75 13.32
CA TYR A 43 6.30 -0.94 14.46
C TYR A 43 7.71 -1.32 14.00
N ARG A 44 8.71 -0.59 14.49
CA ARG A 44 10.13 -0.88 14.21
C ARG A 44 10.56 -2.19 14.85
N GLY A 45 11.38 -2.96 14.13
CA GLY A 45 11.94 -4.23 14.60
C GLY A 45 10.99 -5.42 14.51
N MET A 46 9.80 -5.23 13.91
CA MET A 46 8.83 -6.32 13.65
C MET A 46 8.90 -6.88 12.23
N ASP A 47 10.02 -6.69 11.52
CA ASP A 47 10.14 -6.91 10.07
C ASP A 47 9.83 -8.35 9.61
N ILE A 48 10.10 -9.36 10.45
CA ILE A 48 9.90 -10.78 10.10
C ILE A 48 8.44 -11.21 10.27
N GLY A 49 7.76 -10.71 11.30
CA GLY A 49 6.45 -11.22 11.74
C GLY A 49 5.25 -10.52 11.10
N THR A 50 5.47 -9.54 10.22
CA THR A 50 4.43 -8.65 9.69
C THR A 50 4.33 -8.68 8.17
N ALA A 51 4.97 -9.65 7.50
CA ALA A 51 4.99 -9.78 6.04
C ALA A 51 3.63 -10.13 5.41
#